data_AF-A0A3B8W3A0-F1
#
_entry.id   AF-A0A3B8W3A0-F1
#
_cell.length_a   1.000
_cell.length_b   1.000
_cell.length_c   1.000
_cell.angle_alpha   90.00
_cell.angle_beta   90.00
_cell.angle_gamma   90.00
#
_symmetry.space_group_name_H-M   'P 1'
#
loop_
_entity.id
_entity.type
_entity.pdbx_description
1 polymer ?
#
loop_
_entity_poly.entity_id
_entity_poly.type
_entity_poly.pdbx_seq_one_letter_code
_entity_poly.pdbx_strand_id
1 'polypeptide(L)'
;EEESSERQPVNTKSYDEKLFEMLKTLRKKIAKEKNLPPYVIFQDPSLEEMATTYPTNKEELASVNGVGMGKVNKFGREFLDLIQKYVDENDIETAADVVVKSSVNKSKVKIFIIQQIDKKVDLEEIAESKSLTFDELLTEIENICYSGTKLNLDYYLEEAIEEDKQDQLHDYFLNSETDSIEDALNENEGCSEEEVRLMRIKFLSEYAN
;
A
#
# COMPACT_ATOMS: atom_id res chain seq x y z
N GLU A 1 -9.32 -40.74 -25.08
CA GLU A 1 -8.80 -40.61 -23.71
C GLU A 1 -7.38 -41.16 -23.73
N GLU A 2 -6.30 -40.47 -23.37
CA GLU A 2 -6.15 -39.38 -22.41
C GLU A 2 -5.04 -38.40 -22.87
N GLU A 3 -5.21 -37.13 -22.51
CA GLU A 3 -4.31 -36.00 -22.80
C GLU A 3 -2.91 -36.19 -22.22
N SER A 4 -1.90 -35.88 -23.04
CA SER A 4 -0.50 -35.78 -22.64
C SER A 4 -0.27 -34.46 -21.90
N SER A 5 -0.22 -34.52 -20.57
CA SER A 5 0.22 -33.39 -19.74
C SER A 5 1.76 -33.35 -19.73
N GLU A 6 2.33 -32.42 -20.51
CA GLU A 6 3.74 -32.04 -20.43
C GLU A 6 4.03 -31.43 -19.05
N ARG A 7 4.58 -32.24 -18.14
CA ARG A 7 5.20 -31.72 -16.92
C ARG A 7 6.57 -31.14 -17.28
N GLN A 8 6.67 -29.82 -17.23
CA GLN A 8 7.95 -29.12 -17.35
C GLN A 8 8.95 -29.58 -16.28
N PRO A 9 10.26 -29.64 -16.60
CA PRO A 9 11.29 -30.11 -15.69
C PRO A 9 11.51 -29.13 -14.53
N VAL A 10 11.51 -29.68 -13.31
CA VAL A 10 11.82 -28.96 -12.07
C VAL A 10 13.27 -28.49 -12.12
N ASN A 11 13.48 -27.18 -12.16
CA ASN A 11 14.81 -26.60 -12.34
C ASN A 11 15.59 -26.55 -11.01
N THR A 12 16.73 -27.23 -10.97
CA THR A 12 17.63 -27.41 -9.82
C THR A 12 18.59 -26.22 -9.66
N LYS A 13 18.08 -24.99 -9.59
CA LYS A 13 18.89 -23.79 -9.24
C LYS A 13 18.27 -23.10 -8.04
N SER A 14 19.11 -22.73 -7.06
CA SER A 14 18.69 -22.11 -5.79
C SER A 14 18.38 -20.61 -5.90
N TYR A 15 18.14 -20.10 -7.10
CA TYR A 15 17.86 -18.69 -7.40
C TYR A 15 16.93 -18.57 -8.60
N ASP A 16 16.17 -17.48 -8.68
CA ASP A 16 15.30 -17.19 -9.81
C ASP A 16 16.11 -16.81 -11.06
N GLU A 17 16.04 -17.65 -12.09
CA GLU A 17 16.77 -17.44 -13.34
C GLU A 17 16.33 -16.22 -14.12
N LYS A 18 15.03 -15.88 -14.08
CA LYS A 18 14.47 -14.76 -14.84
C LYS A 18 14.88 -13.45 -14.20
N LEU A 19 14.81 -13.34 -12.87
CA LEU A 19 15.36 -12.19 -12.14
C LEU A 19 16.88 -12.07 -12.35
N PHE A 20 17.61 -13.18 -12.28
CA PHE A 20 19.06 -13.19 -12.50
C PHE A 20 19.45 -12.64 -13.88
N GLU A 21 18.76 -13.03 -14.96
CA GLU A 21 19.02 -12.50 -16.30
C GLU A 21 18.66 -11.01 -16.43
N MET A 22 17.61 -10.55 -15.74
CA MET A 22 17.26 -9.13 -15.66
C MET A 22 18.34 -8.32 -14.93
N LEU A 23 18.84 -8.82 -13.80
CA LEU A 23 19.93 -8.22 -13.03
C LEU A 23 21.23 -8.15 -13.84
N LYS A 24 21.55 -9.20 -14.59
CA LYS A 24 22.72 -9.23 -15.49
C LYS A 24 22.60 -8.18 -16.60
N THR A 25 21.40 -8.01 -17.15
CA THR A 25 21.13 -7.02 -18.20
C THR A 25 21.29 -5.60 -17.65
N LEU A 26 20.72 -5.33 -16.48
CA LEU A 26 20.86 -4.05 -15.79
C LEU A 26 22.32 -3.72 -15.46
N ARG A 27 23.06 -4.69 -14.92
CA ARG A 27 24.49 -4.54 -14.63
C ARG A 27 25.28 -4.13 -15.87
N LYS A 28 25.03 -4.78 -17.01
CA LYS A 28 25.70 -4.44 -18.28
C LYS A 28 25.35 -3.02 -18.74
N LYS A 29 24.10 -2.59 -18.57
CA LYS A 29 23.64 -1.24 -18.91
C LYS A 29 24.40 -0.19 -18.08
N ILE A 30 24.38 -0.32 -16.75
CA ILE A 30 25.03 0.63 -15.82
C ILE A 30 26.55 0.66 -16.04
N ALA A 31 27.16 -0.51 -16.24
CA ALA A 31 28.58 -0.64 -16.56
C ALA A 31 28.96 0.15 -17.82
N LYS A 32 28.14 0.07 -18.87
CA LYS A 32 28.33 0.85 -20.10
C LYS A 32 28.16 2.35 -19.87
N GLU A 33 27.13 2.77 -19.13
CA GLU A 33 26.87 4.18 -18.82
C GLU A 33 27.99 4.81 -17.98
N LYS A 34 28.57 4.05 -17.05
CA LYS A 34 29.67 4.50 -16.19
C LYS A 34 31.06 4.24 -16.78
N ASN A 35 31.17 3.62 -17.97
CA ASN A 35 32.42 3.16 -18.57
C ASN A 35 33.26 2.28 -17.61
N LEU A 36 32.60 1.37 -16.90
CA LEU A 36 33.23 0.42 -15.97
C LEU A 36 33.02 -1.02 -16.44
N PRO A 37 33.91 -1.96 -16.11
CA PRO A 37 33.64 -3.38 -16.31
C PRO A 37 32.43 -3.86 -15.47
N PRO A 38 31.56 -4.75 -15.97
CA PRO A 38 30.34 -5.18 -15.26
C PRO A 38 30.57 -5.71 -13.83
N TYR A 39 31.62 -6.49 -13.62
CA TYR A 39 31.95 -7.07 -12.31
C TYR A 39 32.30 -6.02 -11.24
N VAL A 40 32.63 -4.78 -11.64
CA VAL A 40 32.91 -3.67 -10.71
C VAL A 40 31.63 -3.20 -10.01
N ILE A 41 30.48 -3.32 -10.69
CA ILE A 41 29.17 -2.97 -10.14
C ILE A 41 28.78 -4.04 -9.11
N PHE A 42 28.53 -5.28 -9.56
CA PHE A 42 28.26 -6.45 -8.74
C PHE A 42 28.83 -7.72 -9.39
N GLN A 43 29.34 -8.64 -8.55
CA GLN A 43 29.83 -9.94 -9.02
C GLN A 43 28.66 -10.91 -9.24
N ASP A 44 28.86 -11.94 -10.05
CA ASP A 44 27.82 -12.93 -10.35
C ASP A 44 27.24 -13.59 -9.07
N PRO A 45 28.04 -13.99 -8.06
CA PRO A 45 27.50 -14.54 -6.81
C PRO A 45 26.56 -13.58 -6.08
N SER A 46 26.85 -12.27 -6.09
CA SER A 46 25.97 -11.27 -5.49
C SER A 46 24.64 -11.16 -6.25
N LEU A 47 24.64 -11.30 -7.58
CA LEU A 47 23.41 -11.29 -8.37
C LEU A 47 22.58 -12.56 -8.18
N GLU A 48 23.24 -13.72 -8.04
CA GLU A 48 22.57 -14.98 -7.69
C GLU A 48 21.89 -14.87 -6.33
N GLU A 49 22.59 -14.34 -5.33
CA GLU A 49 22.04 -14.13 -3.99
C GLU A 49 20.90 -13.11 -3.96
N MET A 50 20.98 -12.02 -4.74
CA MET A 50 19.85 -11.09 -4.94
C MET A 50 18.64 -11.79 -5.57
N ALA A 51 18.87 -12.71 -6.52
CA ALA A 51 17.81 -13.48 -7.16
C ALA A 51 17.28 -14.64 -6.28
N THR A 52 17.93 -14.93 -5.17
CA THR A 52 17.43 -15.84 -4.12
C THR A 52 16.66 -15.09 -3.03
N THR A 53 17.18 -13.94 -2.60
CA THR A 53 16.73 -13.24 -1.38
C THR A 53 15.80 -12.05 -1.66
N TYR A 54 15.73 -11.57 -2.90
CA TYR A 54 14.85 -10.47 -3.33
C TYR A 54 14.96 -9.22 -2.44
N PRO A 55 16.16 -8.62 -2.25
CA PRO A 55 16.31 -7.46 -1.38
C PRO A 55 15.53 -6.26 -1.93
N THR A 56 14.69 -5.67 -1.10
CA THR A 56 13.79 -4.55 -1.45
C THR A 56 14.21 -3.22 -0.81
N ASN A 57 15.14 -3.25 0.16
CA ASN A 57 15.69 -2.06 0.79
C ASN A 57 17.22 -2.06 0.83
N LYS A 58 17.81 -0.93 1.25
CA LYS A 58 19.26 -0.72 1.21
C LYS A 58 19.99 -1.61 2.21
N GLU A 59 19.38 -1.86 3.35
CA GLU A 59 19.91 -2.65 4.46
C GLU A 59 19.99 -4.15 4.07
N GLU A 60 18.93 -4.67 3.44
CA GLU A 60 18.89 -6.01 2.85
C GLU A 60 19.90 -6.15 1.72
N LEU A 61 19.94 -5.17 0.80
CA LEU A 61 20.91 -5.20 -0.29
C LEU A 61 22.36 -5.15 0.25
N ALA A 62 22.60 -4.41 1.33
CA ALA A 62 23.92 -4.36 1.99
C ALA A 62 24.28 -5.66 2.73
N SER A 63 23.30 -6.52 3.02
CA SER A 63 23.50 -7.81 3.66
C SER A 63 23.91 -8.91 2.67
N VAL A 64 23.74 -8.67 1.35
CA VAL A 64 24.18 -9.56 0.28
C VAL A 64 25.72 -9.63 0.23
N ASN A 65 26.26 -10.83 0.05
CA ASN A 65 27.70 -11.05 0.01
C ASN A 65 28.37 -10.25 -1.12
N GLY A 66 29.39 -9.47 -0.78
CA GLY A 66 30.12 -8.62 -1.73
C GLY A 66 29.46 -7.27 -2.05
N VAL A 67 28.35 -6.95 -1.38
CA VAL A 67 27.59 -5.69 -1.52
C VAL A 67 27.73 -4.82 -0.27
N GLY A 68 28.84 -4.10 -0.15
CA GLY A 68 28.99 -3.11 0.93
C GLY A 68 28.13 -1.85 0.70
N MET A 69 27.83 -1.11 1.78
CA MET A 69 27.07 0.15 1.74
C MET A 69 27.58 1.17 0.70
N GLY A 70 28.89 1.19 0.42
CA GLY A 70 29.46 2.05 -0.62
C GLY A 70 28.98 1.73 -2.04
N LYS A 71 28.71 0.45 -2.34
CA LYS A 71 28.13 0.02 -3.63
C LYS A 71 26.62 0.25 -3.66
N VAL A 72 25.93 -0.01 -2.54
CA VAL A 72 24.50 0.26 -2.38
C VAL A 72 24.19 1.73 -2.66
N ASN A 73 24.97 2.65 -2.10
CA ASN A 73 24.76 4.08 -2.31
C ASN A 73 25.06 4.54 -3.75
N LYS A 74 25.96 3.86 -4.47
CA LYS A 74 26.38 4.26 -5.83
C LYS A 74 25.54 3.62 -6.94
N PHE A 75 25.13 2.36 -6.76
CA PHE A 75 24.50 1.55 -7.79
C PHE A 75 23.22 0.87 -7.31
N GLY A 76 23.00 0.76 -6.00
CA GLY A 76 21.92 -0.05 -5.43
C GLY A 76 20.52 0.41 -5.82
N ARG A 77 20.29 1.71 -6.04
CA ARG A 77 18.95 2.24 -6.38
C ARG A 77 18.34 1.55 -7.61
N GLU A 78 19.06 1.48 -8.72
CA GLU A 78 18.53 0.89 -9.95
C GLU A 78 18.28 -0.63 -9.82
N PHE A 79 19.10 -1.31 -9.01
CA PHE A 79 18.93 -2.74 -8.74
C PHE A 79 17.74 -3.00 -7.83
N LEU A 80 17.55 -2.20 -6.78
CA LEU A 80 16.36 -2.24 -5.93
C LEU A 80 15.09 -1.97 -6.74
N ASP A 81 15.09 -0.96 -7.60
CA ASP A 81 13.94 -0.63 -8.45
C ASP A 81 13.57 -1.80 -9.39
N LEU A 82 14.58 -2.51 -9.94
CA LEU A 82 14.35 -3.67 -10.81
C LEU A 82 13.88 -4.90 -10.03
N ILE A 83 14.46 -5.18 -8.86
CA ILE A 83 14.05 -6.31 -8.00
C ILE A 83 12.63 -6.06 -7.50
N GLN A 84 12.33 -4.85 -7.03
CA GLN A 84 11.00 -4.45 -6.60
C GLN A 84 9.97 -4.65 -7.73
N LYS A 85 10.26 -4.11 -8.92
CA LYS A 85 9.37 -4.28 -10.08
C LYS A 85 9.15 -5.76 -10.42
N TYR A 86 10.20 -6.58 -10.34
CA TYR A 86 10.09 -8.01 -10.63
C TYR A 86 9.25 -8.75 -9.60
N VAL A 87 9.44 -8.44 -8.31
CA VAL A 87 8.63 -8.95 -7.21
C VAL A 87 7.16 -8.55 -7.39
N ASP A 88 6.90 -7.31 -7.80
CA ASP A 88 5.56 -6.77 -8.06
C ASP A 88 4.88 -7.42 -9.29
N GLU A 89 5.62 -7.69 -10.36
CA GLU A 89 5.08 -8.26 -11.63
C GLU A 89 4.83 -9.78 -11.56
N ASN A 90 5.40 -10.49 -10.57
CA ASN A 90 5.31 -11.95 -10.44
C ASN A 90 4.70 -12.39 -9.09
N ASP A 91 4.08 -11.46 -8.36
CA ASP A 91 3.41 -11.68 -7.07
C ASP A 91 4.25 -12.50 -6.06
N ILE A 92 5.54 -12.17 -5.94
CA ILE A 92 6.49 -12.88 -5.07
C ILE A 92 6.33 -12.36 -3.63
N GLU A 93 5.88 -13.21 -2.71
CA GLU A 93 5.73 -12.86 -1.30
C GLU A 93 7.11 -12.69 -0.63
N THR A 94 7.44 -11.47 -0.16
CA THR A 94 8.67 -11.20 0.62
C THR A 94 8.32 -10.63 2.00
N ALA A 95 9.17 -10.85 3.00
CA ALA A 95 8.91 -10.44 4.39
C ALA A 95 8.77 -8.91 4.62
N ALA A 96 9.02 -8.08 3.61
CA ALA A 96 8.90 -6.62 3.62
C ALA A 96 7.52 -6.09 3.14
N ASP A 97 6.59 -6.99 2.79
CA ASP A 97 5.29 -6.66 2.18
C ASP A 97 4.28 -5.92 3.10
N VAL A 98 4.63 -5.67 4.37
CA VAL A 98 3.68 -5.04 5.31
C VAL A 98 3.57 -3.51 5.14
N VAL A 99 4.56 -2.81 4.58
CA VAL A 99 4.63 -1.32 4.76
C VAL A 99 4.56 -0.49 3.48
N VAL A 100 5.11 -0.91 2.33
CA VAL A 100 5.34 0.05 1.20
C VAL A 100 4.34 -0.07 0.03
N LYS A 101 3.69 -1.22 -0.20
CA LYS A 101 2.58 -1.36 -1.18
C LYS A 101 1.36 -0.49 -0.82
N SER A 102 1.31 0.02 0.41
CA SER A 102 0.28 0.94 0.87
C SER A 102 0.29 2.30 0.14
N SER A 103 1.43 2.98 -0.06
CA SER A 103 1.37 4.43 -0.31
C SER A 103 0.97 4.88 -1.73
N VAL A 104 1.30 4.11 -2.78
CA VAL A 104 1.03 4.50 -4.18
C VAL A 104 -0.37 4.06 -4.64
N ASN A 105 -0.82 2.86 -4.26
CA ASN A 105 -2.18 2.41 -4.56
C ASN A 105 -3.21 3.12 -3.67
N LYS A 106 -2.89 3.40 -2.39
CA LYS A 106 -3.72 4.27 -1.53
C LYS A 106 -3.91 5.64 -2.13
N SER A 107 -2.90 6.25 -2.74
CA SER A 107 -3.05 7.58 -3.36
C SER A 107 -4.07 7.61 -4.50
N LYS A 108 -4.13 6.58 -5.36
CA LYS A 108 -5.14 6.48 -6.44
C LYS A 108 -6.52 6.15 -5.91
N VAL A 109 -6.60 5.27 -4.91
CA VAL A 109 -7.86 4.92 -4.23
C VAL A 109 -8.43 6.15 -3.52
N LYS A 110 -7.60 6.92 -2.80
CA LYS A 110 -8.01 8.16 -2.14
C LYS A 110 -8.53 9.22 -3.12
N ILE A 111 -7.81 9.45 -4.22
CA ILE A 111 -8.26 10.38 -5.26
C ILE A 111 -9.61 9.92 -5.85
N PHE A 112 -9.78 8.63 -6.09
CA PHE A 112 -11.05 8.07 -6.55
C PHE A 112 -12.17 8.31 -5.54
N ILE A 113 -11.95 7.99 -4.26
CA ILE A 113 -12.94 8.17 -3.19
C ILE A 113 -13.37 9.64 -3.11
N ILE A 114 -12.43 10.59 -3.06
CA ILE A 114 -12.72 12.04 -3.06
C ILE A 114 -13.62 12.42 -4.24
N GLN A 115 -13.27 11.97 -5.45
CA GLN A 115 -14.04 12.28 -6.66
C GLN A 115 -15.45 11.69 -6.68
N GLN A 116 -15.67 10.53 -6.05
CA GLN A 116 -17.00 9.93 -5.99
C GLN A 116 -17.86 10.58 -4.90
N ILE A 117 -17.27 10.93 -3.76
CA ILE A 117 -17.93 11.71 -2.71
C ILE A 117 -18.36 13.08 -3.23
N ASP A 118 -17.51 13.78 -3.98
CA ASP A 118 -17.86 15.06 -4.62
C ASP A 118 -19.05 14.95 -5.60
N LYS A 119 -19.23 13.76 -6.19
CA LYS A 119 -20.36 13.44 -7.08
C LYS A 119 -21.59 12.94 -6.31
N LYS A 120 -21.50 12.83 -4.99
CA LYS A 120 -22.55 12.29 -4.11
C LYS A 120 -22.95 10.86 -4.46
N VAL A 121 -21.97 10.04 -4.82
CA VAL A 121 -22.18 8.61 -5.05
C VAL A 121 -22.31 7.91 -3.71
N ASP A 122 -23.18 6.90 -3.65
CA ASP A 122 -23.39 6.08 -2.47
C ASP A 122 -22.08 5.42 -1.98
N LEU A 123 -21.85 5.40 -0.67
CA LEU A 123 -20.58 4.91 -0.11
C LEU A 123 -20.41 3.40 -0.32
N GLU A 124 -21.48 2.61 -0.28
CA GLU A 124 -21.41 1.18 -0.56
C GLU A 124 -21.01 0.93 -2.01
N GLU A 125 -21.57 1.70 -2.96
CA GLU A 125 -21.20 1.62 -4.38
C GLU A 125 -19.72 2.01 -4.62
N ILE A 126 -19.20 2.98 -3.87
CA ILE A 126 -17.78 3.38 -3.92
C ILE A 126 -16.88 2.22 -3.46
N ALA A 127 -17.27 1.53 -2.38
CA ALA A 127 -16.53 0.39 -1.86
C ALA A 127 -16.49 -0.76 -2.89
N GLU A 128 -17.65 -1.13 -3.43
CA GLU A 128 -17.79 -2.18 -4.44
C GLU A 128 -16.96 -1.90 -5.69
N SER A 129 -16.98 -0.64 -6.17
CA SER A 129 -16.22 -0.20 -7.35
C SER A 129 -14.71 -0.39 -7.23
N LYS A 130 -14.19 -0.49 -5.99
CA LYS A 130 -12.78 -0.75 -5.69
C LYS A 130 -12.54 -2.10 -5.03
N SER A 131 -13.58 -2.94 -4.95
CA SER A 131 -13.52 -4.24 -4.26
C SER A 131 -13.00 -4.10 -2.83
N LEU A 132 -13.39 -3.01 -2.16
CA LEU A 132 -13.12 -2.75 -0.75
C LEU A 132 -14.31 -3.22 0.07
N THR A 133 -14.06 -3.64 1.30
CA THR A 133 -15.11 -3.72 2.32
C THR A 133 -15.50 -2.31 2.78
N PHE A 134 -16.69 -2.18 3.38
CA PHE A 134 -17.14 -0.89 3.90
C PHE A 134 -16.21 -0.34 5.00
N ASP A 135 -15.72 -1.21 5.88
CA ASP A 135 -14.75 -0.88 6.92
C ASP A 135 -13.41 -0.33 6.36
N GLU A 136 -12.90 -0.96 5.30
CA GLU A 136 -11.71 -0.48 4.59
C GLU A 136 -11.95 0.87 3.91
N LEU A 137 -13.13 1.08 3.33
CA LEU A 137 -13.52 2.38 2.76
C LEU A 137 -13.55 3.45 3.84
N LEU A 138 -14.21 3.22 4.97
CA LEU A 138 -14.26 4.15 6.10
C LEU A 138 -12.85 4.50 6.59
N THR A 139 -11.98 3.50 6.71
CA THR A 139 -10.58 3.70 7.09
C THR A 139 -9.83 4.59 6.09
N GLU A 140 -10.05 4.40 4.79
CA GLU A 140 -9.44 5.28 3.78
C GLU A 140 -10.03 6.70 3.80
N ILE A 141 -11.34 6.86 4.06
CA ILE A 141 -11.99 8.17 4.22
C ILE A 141 -11.44 8.91 5.44
N GLU A 142 -11.29 8.26 6.59
CA GLU A 142 -10.65 8.84 7.79
C GLU A 142 -9.23 9.34 7.47
N ASN A 143 -8.45 8.50 6.78
CA ASN A 143 -7.10 8.86 6.35
C ASN A 143 -7.07 10.05 5.36
N ILE A 144 -8.14 10.26 4.58
CA ILE A 144 -8.27 11.44 3.72
C ILE A 144 -8.58 12.68 4.58
N CYS A 145 -9.49 12.59 5.54
CA CYS A 145 -9.77 13.69 6.46
C CYS A 145 -8.54 14.09 7.27
N TYR A 146 -7.77 13.13 7.84
CA TYR A 146 -6.53 13.44 8.56
C TYR A 146 -5.44 14.08 7.68
N SER A 147 -5.53 13.93 6.36
CA SER A 147 -4.60 14.58 5.44
C SER A 147 -4.91 16.07 5.18
N GLY A 148 -5.98 16.61 5.77
CA GLY A 148 -6.41 18.00 5.59
C GLY A 148 -7.46 18.19 4.49
N THR A 149 -7.98 17.12 3.92
CA THR A 149 -8.97 17.21 2.82
C THR A 149 -10.37 17.29 3.40
N LYS A 150 -11.14 18.32 3.02
CA LYS A 150 -12.55 18.42 3.37
C LYS A 150 -13.40 17.51 2.49
N LEU A 151 -14.17 16.65 3.14
CA LEU A 151 -15.18 15.78 2.52
C LEU A 151 -16.56 16.16 3.05
N ASN A 152 -17.56 16.18 2.18
CA ASN A 152 -18.96 16.35 2.57
C ASN A 152 -19.68 15.01 2.43
N LEU A 153 -20.14 14.46 3.55
CA LEU A 153 -20.87 13.18 3.61
C LEU A 153 -22.36 13.38 3.95
N ASP A 154 -22.86 14.62 3.99
CA ASP A 154 -24.21 14.95 4.45
C ASP A 154 -25.28 14.16 3.68
N TYR A 155 -25.09 14.04 2.37
CA TYR A 155 -26.00 13.32 1.48
C TYR A 155 -26.18 11.84 1.84
N TYR A 156 -25.15 11.21 2.43
CA TYR A 156 -25.21 9.81 2.85
C TYR A 156 -25.69 9.71 4.29
N LEU A 157 -25.25 10.61 5.16
CA LEU A 157 -25.63 10.62 6.58
C LEU A 157 -27.13 10.84 6.77
N GLU A 158 -27.73 11.75 6.00
CA GLU A 158 -29.18 12.02 6.00
C GLU A 158 -30.02 10.76 5.74
N GLU A 159 -29.49 9.77 5.02
CA GLU A 159 -30.18 8.51 4.72
C GLU A 159 -29.75 7.36 5.66
N ALA A 160 -28.49 7.35 6.11
CA ALA A 160 -27.89 6.25 6.86
C ALA A 160 -28.09 6.35 8.38
N ILE A 161 -28.25 7.56 8.93
CA ILE A 161 -28.29 7.79 10.39
C ILE A 161 -29.50 8.65 10.76
N GLU A 162 -30.27 8.22 11.76
CA GLU A 162 -31.38 9.00 12.30
C GLU A 162 -30.92 10.36 12.86
N GLU A 163 -31.71 11.42 12.63
CA GLU A 163 -31.38 12.80 13.01
C GLU A 163 -31.02 12.94 14.50
N ASP A 164 -31.78 12.30 15.40
CA ASP A 164 -31.52 12.31 16.84
C ASP A 164 -30.13 11.76 17.21
N LYS A 165 -29.65 10.73 16.49
CA LYS A 165 -28.32 10.15 16.70
C LYS A 165 -27.21 11.03 16.14
N GLN A 166 -27.46 11.70 15.02
CA GLN A 166 -26.50 12.64 14.45
C GLN A 166 -26.25 13.80 15.40
N ASP A 167 -27.31 14.39 15.95
CA ASP A 167 -27.21 15.46 16.94
C ASP A 167 -26.47 14.99 18.20
N GLN A 168 -26.82 13.81 18.72
CA GLN A 168 -26.16 13.22 19.88
C GLN A 168 -24.64 13.04 19.66
N LEU A 169 -24.23 12.42 18.53
CA LEU A 169 -22.82 12.16 18.25
C LEU A 169 -22.04 13.44 17.93
N HIS A 170 -22.67 14.41 17.26
CA HIS A 170 -22.06 15.71 17.00
C HIS A 170 -21.80 16.46 18.31
N ASP A 171 -22.79 16.50 19.21
CA ASP A 171 -22.63 17.11 20.54
C ASP A 171 -21.58 16.40 21.39
N TYR A 172 -21.49 15.07 21.31
CA TYR A 172 -20.43 14.31 21.96
C TYR A 172 -19.04 14.77 21.50
N PHE A 173 -18.76 14.74 20.19
CA PHE A 173 -17.43 15.11 19.67
C PHE A 173 -17.08 16.58 19.87
N LEU A 174 -18.08 17.47 19.94
CA LEU A 174 -17.86 18.89 20.27
C LEU A 174 -17.39 19.10 21.71
N ASN A 175 -17.82 18.23 22.63
CA ASN A 175 -17.54 18.36 24.06
C ASN A 175 -16.51 17.35 24.59
N SER A 176 -16.08 16.37 23.79
CA SER A 176 -15.11 15.35 24.18
C SER A 176 -13.67 15.89 24.13
N GLU A 177 -12.79 15.31 24.96
CA GLU A 177 -11.35 15.62 24.94
C GLU A 177 -10.58 14.79 23.90
N THR A 178 -11.21 13.74 23.36
CA THR A 178 -10.62 12.77 22.44
C THR A 178 -11.61 12.41 21.34
N ASP A 179 -11.08 12.04 20.17
CA ASP A 179 -11.85 11.54 19.03
C ASP A 179 -11.90 9.99 18.98
N SER A 180 -11.50 9.32 20.05
CA SER A 180 -11.46 7.85 20.15
C SER A 180 -12.82 7.20 19.87
N ILE A 181 -12.84 6.22 18.95
CA ILE A 181 -14.06 5.47 18.60
C ILE A 181 -14.53 4.61 19.78
N GLU A 182 -13.61 4.00 20.53
CA GLU A 182 -13.95 3.16 21.68
C GLU A 182 -14.65 3.96 22.78
N ASP A 183 -14.15 5.17 23.07
CA ASP A 183 -14.74 6.04 24.08
C ASP A 183 -16.12 6.55 23.63
N ALA A 184 -16.24 6.92 22.35
CA ALA A 184 -17.50 7.35 21.75
C ALA A 184 -18.57 6.25 21.81
N LEU A 185 -18.20 4.99 21.53
CA LEU A 185 -19.13 3.85 21.61
C LEU A 185 -19.56 3.54 23.04
N ASN A 186 -18.66 3.69 24.01
CA ASN A 186 -18.97 3.44 25.41
C ASN A 186 -19.92 4.51 26.00
N GLU A 187 -19.81 5.76 25.54
CA GLU A 187 -20.66 6.86 26.03
C GLU A 187 -21.98 7.02 25.25
N ASN A 188 -22.03 6.56 23.99
CA ASN A 188 -23.21 6.69 23.13
C ASN A 188 -23.87 5.33 22.88
N GLU A 189 -24.54 4.81 23.91
CA GLU A 189 -25.29 3.55 23.82
C GLU A 189 -26.34 3.59 22.70
N GLY A 190 -26.37 2.54 21.86
CA GLY A 190 -27.35 2.41 20.76
C GLY A 190 -26.84 2.91 19.40
N CYS A 191 -25.63 3.48 19.34
CA CYS A 191 -24.95 3.74 18.07
C CYS A 191 -24.10 2.53 17.63
N SER A 192 -24.07 2.26 16.33
CA SER A 192 -23.14 1.30 15.75
C SER A 192 -21.75 1.92 15.56
N GLU A 193 -20.72 1.09 15.45
CA GLU A 193 -19.36 1.55 15.15
C GLU A 193 -19.32 2.35 13.83
N GLU A 194 -20.07 1.91 12.82
CA GLU A 194 -20.16 2.58 11.53
C GLU A 194 -20.79 3.98 11.66
N GLU A 195 -21.88 4.12 12.41
CA GLU A 195 -22.54 5.41 12.69
C GLU A 195 -21.58 6.38 13.39
N VAL A 196 -20.85 5.91 14.41
CA VAL A 196 -19.87 6.70 15.16
C VAL A 196 -18.73 7.15 14.25
N ARG A 197 -18.17 6.26 13.43
CA ARG A 197 -17.08 6.58 12.51
C ARG A 197 -17.50 7.60 11.46
N LEU A 198 -18.67 7.43 10.86
CA LEU A 198 -19.22 8.36 9.88
C LEU A 198 -19.42 9.77 10.45
N MET A 199 -19.99 9.87 11.66
CA MET A 199 -20.15 11.16 12.34
C MET A 199 -18.83 11.80 12.74
N ARG A 200 -17.86 10.99 13.21
CA ARG A 200 -16.50 11.46 13.49
C ARG A 200 -15.81 12.03 12.25
N ILE A 201 -15.93 11.35 11.10
CA ILE A 201 -15.37 11.80 9.82
C ILE A 201 -15.97 13.18 9.44
N LYS A 202 -17.29 13.34 9.55
CA LYS A 202 -17.97 14.63 9.31
C LYS A 202 -17.41 15.71 10.25
N PHE A 203 -17.35 15.42 11.54
CA PHE A 203 -16.85 16.36 12.56
C PHE A 203 -15.41 16.81 12.26
N LEU A 204 -14.50 15.86 11.98
CA LEU A 204 -13.11 16.18 11.62
C LEU A 204 -13.02 16.99 10.32
N SER A 205 -13.84 16.67 9.32
CA SER A 205 -13.87 17.41 8.05
C SER A 205 -14.31 18.87 8.22
N GLU A 206 -15.26 19.13 9.13
CA GLU A 206 -15.81 20.46 9.39
C GLU A 206 -14.94 21.32 10.28
N TYR A 207 -14.41 20.74 11.38
CA TYR A 207 -13.75 21.50 12.44
C TYR A 207 -12.22 21.37 12.45
N ALA A 208 -11.64 20.28 11.93
CA ALA A 208 -10.19 20.06 11.93
C ALA A 208 -9.49 20.56 10.65
N ASN A 209 -10.22 20.70 9.54
CA ASN A 209 -9.68 21.04 8.21
C ASN A 209 -10.09 22.43 7.72
#